data_AF-A0A060C794-F1
#
_entry.id   AF-A0A060C794-F1
#
_cell.length_a   1.000
_cell.length_b   1.000
_cell.length_c   1.000
_cell.angle_alpha   90.00
_cell.angle_beta   90.00
_cell.angle_gamma   90.00
#
_symmetry.space_group_name_H-M   'P 1'
#
loop_
_entity.id
_entity.type
_entity.pdbx_description
1 polymer ?
#
loop_
_entity_poly.entity_id
_entity_poly.type
_entity_poly.pdbx_seq_one_letter_code
_entity_poly.pdbx_strand_id
1 'polypeptide(L)'
;MWTGDNMSKWEYLKISIPMILTQNLAGMPFSGADVGGFFGNPSKELLTRWYQAGIWYPFFRAHAHIDARRREPWIAGEPYTSLMTEAVKLRYSLLPLWYTKFYESSLTGTPVMTPLFYRFPDDEATFAIENSFFVGDLLVTPVTEEGAEKSNRLPPRRLK
;
A
#
# COMPACT_ATOMS: atom_id res chain seq x y z
N MET A 1 13.41 -2.09 -4.03
CA MET A 1 13.05 -3.53 -4.18
C MET A 1 11.60 -3.63 -4.59
N TRP A 2 11.21 -4.68 -5.32
CA TRP A 2 9.79 -5.03 -5.45
C TRP A 2 9.59 -6.48 -5.00
N THR A 3 8.35 -6.86 -4.67
CA THR A 3 8.02 -8.16 -4.06
C THR A 3 7.99 -9.34 -5.03
N GLY A 4 8.43 -9.17 -6.28
CA GLY A 4 8.39 -10.22 -7.30
C GLY A 4 7.01 -10.41 -7.96
N ASP A 5 6.85 -11.57 -8.58
CA ASP A 5 5.70 -11.91 -9.44
C ASP A 5 4.47 -12.31 -8.62
N ASN A 6 3.72 -11.31 -8.15
CA ASN A 6 2.47 -11.49 -7.40
C ASN A 6 1.26 -11.82 -8.30
N MET A 7 0.16 -12.31 -7.72
CA MET A 7 -1.06 -12.66 -8.45
C MET A 7 -2.12 -11.55 -8.35
N SER A 8 -2.96 -11.42 -9.38
CA SER A 8 -4.14 -10.55 -9.39
C SER A 8 -5.28 -11.11 -8.51
N LYS A 9 -5.04 -11.23 -7.20
CA LYS A 9 -6.01 -11.74 -6.21
C LYS A 9 -6.00 -10.91 -4.92
N TRP A 10 -7.10 -10.90 -4.18
CA TRP A 10 -7.25 -10.13 -2.94
C TRP A 10 -6.25 -10.51 -1.85
N GLU A 11 -5.89 -11.78 -1.74
CA GLU A 11 -4.89 -12.27 -0.78
C GLU A 11 -3.51 -11.68 -1.07
N TYR A 12 -3.18 -11.45 -2.34
CA TYR A 12 -1.92 -10.83 -2.75
C TYR A 12 -1.90 -9.31 -2.54
N LEU A 13 -3.06 -8.66 -2.66
CA LEU A 13 -3.21 -7.28 -2.20
C LEU A 13 -2.99 -7.21 -0.68
N LYS A 14 -3.63 -8.09 0.09
CA LYS A 14 -3.51 -8.12 1.56
C LYS A 14 -2.07 -8.38 2.00
N ILE A 15 -1.42 -9.42 1.48
CA ILE A 15 -0.06 -9.82 1.91
C ILE A 15 1.03 -8.83 1.49
N SER A 16 0.77 -7.99 0.47
CA SER A 16 1.74 -6.98 0.03
C SER A 16 2.14 -5.99 1.15
N ILE A 17 1.21 -5.65 2.04
CA ILE A 17 1.42 -4.70 3.12
C ILE A 17 2.47 -5.22 4.12
N PRO A 18 2.30 -6.40 4.77
CA PRO A 18 3.31 -6.95 5.67
C PRO A 18 4.65 -7.23 4.97
N MET A 19 4.65 -7.61 3.69
CA MET A 19 5.91 -7.78 2.94
C MET A 19 6.68 -6.45 2.81
N ILE A 20 6.00 -5.37 2.45
CA ILE A 20 6.61 -4.03 2.30
C ILE A 20 7.04 -3.47 3.66
N LEU A 21 6.24 -3.69 4.72
CA LEU A 21 6.61 -3.33 6.09
C LEU A 21 7.88 -4.05 6.54
N THR A 22 7.95 -5.37 6.29
CA THR A 22 9.14 -6.17 6.62
C THR A 22 10.37 -5.66 5.87
N GLN A 23 10.25 -5.34 4.58
CA GLN A 23 11.35 -4.75 3.80
C GLN A 23 11.79 -3.40 4.38
N ASN A 24 10.85 -2.55 4.79
CA ASN A 24 11.15 -1.28 5.44
C ASN A 24 11.94 -1.46 6.75
N LEU A 25 11.48 -2.36 7.63
CA LEU A 25 12.17 -2.68 8.89
C LEU A 25 13.56 -3.30 8.66
N ALA A 26 13.72 -4.06 7.57
CA ALA A 26 14.99 -4.67 7.18
C ALA A 26 15.95 -3.70 6.45
N GLY A 27 15.69 -2.38 6.47
CA GLY A 27 16.56 -1.39 5.85
C GLY A 27 16.45 -1.31 4.32
N MET A 28 15.34 -1.81 3.75
CA MET A 28 15.00 -1.68 2.33
C MET A 28 13.79 -0.73 2.16
N PRO A 29 13.96 0.58 2.42
CA PRO A 29 12.84 1.52 2.54
C PRO A 29 12.12 1.81 1.21
N PHE A 30 12.83 1.67 0.08
CA PHE A 30 12.24 1.88 -1.24
C PHE A 30 11.65 0.58 -1.80
N SER A 31 10.52 0.15 -1.24
CA SER A 31 9.85 -1.13 -1.53
C SER A 31 8.43 -0.96 -2.06
N GLY A 32 7.93 -1.98 -2.78
CA GLY A 32 6.58 -2.00 -3.34
C GLY A 32 6.19 -3.33 -3.97
N ALA A 33 4.91 -3.49 -4.29
CA ALA A 33 4.38 -4.64 -5.02
C ALA A 33 3.76 -4.18 -6.34
N ASP A 34 3.67 -5.09 -7.31
CA ASP A 34 3.04 -4.76 -8.59
C ASP A 34 1.55 -4.54 -8.41
N VAL A 35 1.13 -3.30 -8.66
CA VAL A 35 -0.25 -2.85 -8.50
C VAL A 35 -1.13 -3.49 -9.55
N GLY A 36 -2.18 -4.17 -9.07
CA GLY A 36 -3.06 -5.00 -9.87
C GLY A 36 -2.62 -6.47 -9.92
N GLY A 37 -1.41 -6.82 -9.48
CA GLY A 37 -0.85 -8.19 -9.49
C GLY A 37 -0.22 -8.57 -10.82
N PHE A 38 1.01 -9.07 -10.86
CA PHE A 38 1.73 -9.39 -12.08
C PHE A 38 1.01 -10.42 -12.96
N PHE A 39 0.64 -11.58 -12.40
CA PHE A 39 -0.09 -12.64 -13.09
C PHE A 39 -1.61 -12.50 -12.99
N GLY A 40 -2.32 -12.97 -14.01
CA GLY A 40 -3.78 -13.00 -14.04
C GLY A 40 -4.42 -11.67 -14.43
N ASN A 41 -5.72 -11.55 -14.17
CA ASN A 41 -6.52 -10.40 -14.56
C ASN A 41 -7.39 -9.96 -13.37
N PRO A 42 -7.12 -8.80 -12.75
CA PRO A 42 -7.90 -8.35 -11.61
C PRO A 42 -9.31 -7.94 -12.05
N SER A 43 -10.28 -8.06 -11.15
CA SER A 43 -11.55 -7.35 -11.30
C SER A 43 -11.32 -5.84 -11.27
N LYS A 44 -12.25 -5.05 -11.80
CA LYS A 44 -12.15 -3.57 -11.76
C LYS A 44 -12.11 -3.06 -10.32
N GLU A 45 -12.85 -3.72 -9.42
CA GLU A 45 -12.82 -3.42 -7.99
C GLU A 45 -11.43 -3.71 -7.40
N LEU A 46 -10.88 -4.91 -7.60
CA LEU A 46 -9.57 -5.27 -7.10
C LEU A 46 -8.49 -4.31 -7.62
N LEU A 47 -8.51 -4.01 -8.92
CA LEU A 47 -7.56 -3.05 -9.52
C LEU A 47 -7.67 -1.68 -8.83
N THR A 48 -8.89 -1.19 -8.63
CA THR A 48 -9.14 0.10 -7.98
C THR A 48 -8.66 0.10 -6.53
N ARG A 49 -8.96 -0.94 -5.75
CA ARG A 49 -8.46 -1.09 -4.37
C ARG A 49 -6.95 -1.20 -4.31
N TRP A 50 -6.33 -1.86 -5.29
CA TRP A 50 -4.88 -1.94 -5.37
C TRP A 50 -4.24 -0.60 -5.70
N TYR A 51 -4.83 0.22 -6.57
CA TYR A 51 -4.36 1.60 -6.76
C TYR A 51 -4.47 2.42 -5.47
N GLN A 52 -5.59 2.30 -4.75
CA GLN A 52 -5.80 2.99 -3.47
C GLN A 52 -4.84 2.55 -2.36
N ALA A 53 -4.45 1.27 -2.32
CA ALA A 53 -3.42 0.78 -1.40
C ALA A 53 -2.02 1.14 -1.89
N GLY A 54 -1.76 0.97 -3.18
CA GLY A 54 -0.45 1.11 -3.80
C GLY A 54 0.08 2.54 -3.84
N ILE A 55 -0.80 3.55 -3.80
CA ILE A 55 -0.36 4.95 -3.64
C ILE A 55 0.37 5.18 -2.32
N TRP A 56 0.27 4.25 -1.37
CA TRP A 56 0.97 4.26 -0.09
C TRP A 56 2.21 3.35 -0.07
N TYR A 57 2.56 2.71 -1.17
CA TYR A 57 3.85 2.02 -1.27
C TYR A 57 4.96 3.04 -1.55
N PRO A 58 6.13 2.91 -0.91
CA PRO A 58 7.29 3.72 -1.26
C PRO A 58 7.60 3.64 -2.77
N PHE A 59 7.61 2.43 -3.34
CA PHE A 59 7.68 2.15 -4.79
C PHE A 59 6.30 1.83 -5.36
N PHE A 60 5.74 2.76 -6.14
CA PHE A 60 4.43 2.63 -6.74
C PHE A 60 4.54 2.36 -8.24
N ARG A 61 4.26 1.12 -8.65
CA ARG A 61 4.32 0.66 -10.04
C ARG A 61 3.14 -0.26 -10.35
N ALA A 62 2.43 0.01 -11.44
CA ALA A 62 1.54 -0.98 -12.06
C ALA A 62 2.34 -1.78 -13.10
N HIS A 63 2.28 -3.11 -13.02
CA HIS A 63 3.01 -4.02 -13.90
C HIS A 63 2.22 -5.29 -14.16
N ALA A 64 2.49 -5.95 -15.29
CA ALA A 64 1.70 -7.05 -15.79
C ALA A 64 2.53 -8.04 -16.60
N HIS A 65 2.20 -9.33 -16.48
CA HIS A 65 2.70 -10.38 -17.35
C HIS A 65 2.24 -10.17 -18.81
N ILE A 66 3.00 -10.69 -19.77
CA ILE A 66 2.74 -10.53 -21.21
C ILE A 66 1.36 -11.06 -21.65
N ASP A 67 0.87 -12.12 -21.01
CA ASP A 67 -0.43 -12.73 -21.31
C ASP A 67 -1.61 -12.06 -20.59
N ALA A 68 -1.35 -11.07 -19.72
CA ALA A 68 -2.40 -10.36 -19.00
C ALA A 68 -3.14 -9.39 -19.94
N ARG A 69 -4.44 -9.21 -19.71
CA ARG A 69 -5.23 -8.19 -20.41
C ARG A 69 -4.70 -6.80 -20.08
N ARG A 70 -4.86 -5.88 -21.03
CA ARG A 70 -4.62 -4.45 -20.80
C ARG A 70 -5.49 -3.94 -19.65
N ARG A 71 -4.88 -3.14 -18.78
CA ARG A 71 -5.46 -2.72 -17.50
C ARG A 71 -4.89 -1.39 -17.01
N GLU A 72 -4.45 -0.56 -17.95
CA GLU A 72 -4.16 0.84 -17.66
C GLU A 72 -5.41 1.52 -17.06
N PRO A 73 -5.25 2.51 -16.15
CA PRO A 73 -6.37 3.08 -15.42
C PRO A 73 -7.56 3.54 -16.28
N TRP A 74 -7.29 4.08 -17.48
CA TRP A 74 -8.31 4.58 -18.40
C TRP A 74 -9.13 3.47 -19.09
N ILE A 75 -8.70 2.20 -19.02
CA ILE A 75 -9.40 1.06 -19.63
C ILE A 75 -10.53 0.56 -18.72
N ALA A 76 -10.45 0.77 -17.41
CA ALA A 76 -11.44 0.26 -16.46
C ALA A 76 -12.85 0.85 -16.68
N GLY A 77 -12.92 2.08 -17.19
CA GLY A 77 -14.16 2.84 -17.36
C GLY A 77 -14.71 3.37 -16.03
N GLU A 78 -15.72 4.23 -16.11
CA GLU A 78 -16.34 4.81 -14.91
C GLU A 78 -17.12 3.75 -14.10
N PRO A 79 -17.20 3.89 -12.76
CA PRO A 79 -16.58 4.95 -11.94
C PRO A 79 -15.10 4.70 -11.59
N TYR A 80 -14.53 3.57 -12.03
CA TYR A 80 -13.22 3.09 -11.59
C TYR A 80 -12.06 3.97 -12.07
N THR A 81 -12.13 4.47 -13.31
CA THR A 81 -11.12 5.41 -13.85
C THR A 81 -10.99 6.65 -12.96
N SER A 82 -12.12 7.27 -12.58
CA SER A 82 -12.11 8.43 -11.68
C SER A 82 -11.52 8.10 -10.31
N LEU A 83 -11.92 6.96 -9.70
CA LEU A 83 -11.41 6.54 -8.39
C LEU A 83 -9.89 6.32 -8.39
N MET A 84 -9.35 5.66 -9.42
CA MET A 84 -7.91 5.47 -9.57
C MET A 84 -7.18 6.79 -9.83
N THR A 85 -7.78 7.69 -10.62
CA THR A 85 -7.22 9.01 -10.92
C THR A 85 -7.10 9.85 -9.64
N GLU A 86 -8.14 9.88 -8.81
CA GLU A 86 -8.10 10.62 -7.53
C GLU A 86 -7.08 10.03 -6.55
N ALA A 87 -6.92 8.70 -6.51
CA ALA A 87 -5.88 8.07 -5.70
C ALA A 87 -4.47 8.49 -6.16
N VAL A 88 -4.22 8.52 -7.48
CA VAL A 88 -2.94 8.99 -8.03
C VAL A 88 -2.71 10.47 -7.73
N LYS A 89 -3.72 11.34 -7.93
CA LYS A 89 -3.61 12.77 -7.58
C LYS A 89 -3.27 12.98 -6.10
N LEU A 90 -3.90 12.22 -5.20
CA LEU A 90 -3.58 12.24 -3.78
C LEU A 90 -2.11 11.90 -3.55
N ARG A 91 -1.59 10.84 -4.17
CA ARG A 91 -0.16 10.51 -4.08
C ARG A 91 0.73 11.68 -4.51
N TYR A 92 0.41 12.31 -5.63
CA TYR A 92 1.17 13.45 -6.14
C TYR A 92 1.17 14.63 -5.18
N SER A 93 0.03 14.95 -4.55
CA SER A 93 -0.04 15.99 -3.50
C SER A 93 0.80 15.66 -2.26
N LEU A 94 1.04 14.38 -2.00
CA LEU A 94 1.85 13.88 -0.88
C LEU A 94 3.32 13.63 -1.24
N LEU A 95 3.77 13.90 -2.47
CA LEU A 95 5.19 13.73 -2.84
C LEU A 95 6.17 14.47 -1.92
N PRO A 96 5.86 15.69 -1.40
CA PRO A 96 6.73 16.32 -0.39
C PRO A 96 6.91 15.46 0.86
N LEU A 97 5.82 14.85 1.38
CA LEU A 97 5.89 13.93 2.52
C LEU A 97 6.78 12.73 2.21
N TRP A 98 6.58 12.08 1.05
CA TRP A 98 7.40 10.95 0.63
C TRP A 98 8.88 11.32 0.55
N TYR A 99 9.20 12.43 -0.10
CA TYR A 99 10.57 12.87 -0.29
C TYR A 99 11.26 13.18 1.04
N THR A 100 10.57 13.86 1.95
CA THR A 100 11.06 14.12 3.31
C THR A 100 11.33 12.82 4.06
N LYS A 101 10.42 11.83 4.01
CA LYS A 101 10.63 10.54 4.70
C LYS A 101 11.79 9.74 4.11
N PHE A 102 11.98 9.77 2.80
CA PHE A 102 13.15 9.17 2.17
C PHE A 102 14.46 9.88 2.55
N TYR A 103 14.45 11.21 2.68
CA TYR A 103 15.60 11.96 3.15
C TYR A 103 15.96 11.63 4.61
N GLU A 104 14.97 11.55 5.51
CA GLU A 104 15.19 11.11 6.89
C GLU A 104 15.75 9.67 6.93
N SER A 105 15.19 8.78 6.12
CA SER A 105 15.63 7.39 6.00
C SER A 105 17.08 7.29 5.53
N SER A 106 17.52 8.13 4.57
CA SER A 106 18.90 8.10 4.07
C SER A 106 19.93 8.61 5.09
N LEU A 107 19.51 9.47 6.03
CA LEU A 107 20.39 9.99 7.09
C LEU A 107 20.45 9.06 8.31
N THR A 108 19.34 8.44 8.67
CA THR A 108 19.17 7.76 9.97
C THR A 108 18.96 6.26 9.87
N GLY A 109 18.69 5.74 8.66
CA GLY A 109 18.28 4.35 8.46
C GLY A 109 16.85 4.04 8.93
N THR A 110 16.07 5.05 9.35
CA THR A 110 14.69 4.83 9.80
C THR A 110 13.79 4.39 8.63
N PRO A 111 12.75 3.55 8.89
CA PRO A 111 11.86 3.10 7.83
C PRO A 111 10.95 4.22 7.32
N VAL A 112 10.65 4.23 6.01
CA VAL A 112 9.72 5.20 5.41
C VAL A 112 8.28 4.87 5.76
N MET A 113 7.95 3.58 5.73
CA MET A 113 6.67 3.02 6.14
C MET A 113 6.88 2.21 7.42
N THR A 114 6.12 2.51 8.48
CA THR A 114 6.31 1.92 9.81
C THR A 114 5.05 1.20 10.30
N PRO A 115 5.18 0.00 10.90
CA PRO A 115 4.04 -0.68 11.53
C PRO A 115 3.66 0.03 12.83
N LEU A 116 2.48 -0.27 13.37
CA LEU A 116 2.00 0.38 14.59
C LEU A 116 2.93 0.14 15.78
N PHE A 117 3.42 -1.09 15.96
CA PHE A 117 4.32 -1.44 17.07
C PHE A 117 5.64 -0.67 17.04
N TYR A 118 6.06 -0.15 15.89
CA TYR A 118 7.26 0.69 15.80
C TYR A 118 7.06 2.03 16.53
N ARG A 119 5.81 2.54 16.55
CA ARG A 119 5.45 3.77 17.25
C ARG A 119 4.96 3.52 18.67
N PHE A 120 4.40 2.33 18.93
CA PHE A 120 3.82 1.93 20.21
C PHE A 120 4.44 0.61 20.70
N PRO A 121 5.75 0.59 21.03
CA PRO A 121 6.46 -0.65 21.36
C PRO A 121 5.95 -1.32 22.63
N ASP A 122 5.34 -0.56 23.54
CA ASP A 122 4.81 -1.06 24.81
C ASP A 122 3.36 -1.60 24.70
N ASP A 123 2.72 -1.49 23.53
CA ASP A 123 1.36 -1.99 23.29
C ASP A 123 1.41 -3.28 22.47
N GLU A 124 1.44 -4.43 23.16
CA GLU A 124 1.45 -5.76 22.54
C GLU A 124 0.28 -6.01 21.57
N ALA A 125 -0.85 -5.31 21.74
CA ALA A 125 -1.99 -5.44 20.83
C ALA A 125 -1.65 -4.96 19.41
N THR A 126 -0.60 -4.15 19.25
CA THR A 126 -0.14 -3.65 17.96
C THR A 126 0.74 -4.62 17.18
N PHE A 127 1.24 -5.67 17.82
CA PHE A 127 2.25 -6.56 17.23
C PHE A 127 1.65 -7.42 16.11
N ALA A 128 0.38 -7.80 16.24
CA ALA A 128 -0.33 -8.60 15.25
C ALA A 128 -1.00 -7.76 14.14
N ILE A 129 -0.90 -6.43 14.19
CA ILE A 129 -1.57 -5.55 13.23
C ILE A 129 -0.67 -5.38 11.99
N GLU A 130 -1.11 -6.00 10.89
CA GLU A 130 -0.39 -6.01 9.61
C GLU A 130 -1.13 -5.30 8.46
N ASN A 131 -2.36 -4.84 8.70
CA ASN A 131 -3.21 -4.18 7.70
C ASN A 131 -3.24 -2.65 7.83
N SER A 132 -2.55 -2.09 8.82
CA SER A 132 -2.44 -0.65 9.08
C SER A 132 -0.98 -0.28 9.29
N PHE A 133 -0.62 0.94 8.89
CA PHE A 133 0.76 1.43 8.97
C PHE A 133 0.82 2.95 8.94
N PHE A 134 1.96 3.50 9.33
CA PHE A 134 2.24 4.93 9.29
C PHE A 134 3.16 5.31 8.13
N VAL A 135 2.88 6.45 7.52
CA VAL A 135 3.79 7.18 6.60
C VAL A 135 3.90 8.61 7.11
N GLY A 136 5.04 8.96 7.71
CA GLY A 136 5.06 10.11 8.61
C GLY A 136 3.97 9.96 9.67
N ASP A 137 3.23 11.01 9.95
CA ASP A 137 2.19 11.00 10.99
C ASP A 137 0.79 10.59 10.47
N LEU A 138 0.71 10.15 9.21
CA LEU A 138 -0.52 9.64 8.63
C LEU A 138 -0.67 8.15 8.93
N LEU A 139 -1.76 7.79 9.61
CA LEU A 139 -2.18 6.40 9.76
C LEU A 139 -2.99 5.98 8.53
N VAL A 140 -2.52 4.95 7.84
CA VAL A 140 -3.12 4.40 6.63
C VAL A 140 -3.71 3.03 6.96
N THR A 141 -4.94 2.77 6.53
CA THR A 141 -5.59 1.45 6.66
C THR A 141 -6.37 1.14 5.38
N PRO A 142 -5.72 0.56 4.37
CA PRO A 142 -6.34 0.29 3.08
C PRO A 142 -7.48 -0.73 3.17
N VAL A 143 -8.41 -0.69 2.22
CA VAL A 143 -9.41 -1.74 2.02
C VAL A 143 -8.80 -2.86 1.17
N THR A 144 -8.77 -4.07 1.71
CA THR A 144 -8.14 -5.24 1.08
C THR A 144 -9.07 -6.45 0.99
N GLU A 145 -10.38 -6.24 1.10
CA GLU A 145 -11.42 -7.27 1.05
C GLU A 145 -12.46 -6.89 -0.01
N GLU A 146 -12.97 -7.91 -0.73
CA GLU A 146 -13.95 -7.74 -1.79
C GLU A 146 -15.31 -7.31 -1.24
N GLY A 147 -15.96 -6.36 -1.91
CA GLY A 147 -17.27 -5.83 -1.52
C GLY A 147 -17.25 -4.93 -0.27
N ALA A 148 -16.09 -4.70 0.34
CA ALA A 148 -15.98 -3.86 1.53
C ALA A 148 -16.09 -2.37 1.19
N GLU A 149 -16.97 -1.67 1.90
CA GLU A 149 -17.14 -0.21 1.75
C GLU A 149 -16.14 0.59 2.61
N LYS A 150 -15.67 0.01 3.71
CA LYS A 150 -14.79 0.63 4.70
C LYS A 150 -13.73 -0.37 5.11
N SER A 151 -12.56 0.13 5.53
CA SER A 151 -11.55 -0.75 6.12
C SER A 151 -11.97 -1.18 7.52
N ASN A 152 -11.52 -2.37 7.92
CA ASN A 152 -11.71 -2.84 9.28
C ASN A 152 -11.01 -1.86 10.23
N ARG A 153 -11.82 -1.10 10.97
CA ARG A 153 -11.31 -0.10 11.93
C ARG A 153 -10.44 -0.80 12.95
N LEU A 154 -9.27 -0.21 13.21
CA LEU A 154 -8.52 -0.51 14.41
C LEU A 154 -9.43 -0.32 15.63
N PRO A 155 -9.38 -1.21 16.64
CA PRO A 155 -10.20 -1.07 17.82
C PRO A 155 -9.98 0.33 18.43
N PRO A 156 -11.04 1.01 18.89
CA PRO A 156 -10.93 2.36 19.41
C PRO A 156 -10.19 2.34 20.75
N ARG A 157 -8.88 2.57 20.72
CA ARG A 157 -8.14 3.06 21.89
C ARG A 157 -7.39 4.31 21.51
N ARG A 158 -7.48 5.29 22.42
CA ARG A 158 -6.71 6.54 22.36
C ARG A 158 -5.25 6.14 22.26
N LEU A 159 -4.64 6.38 21.11
CA LEU A 159 -3.21 6.63 21.03
C LEU A 159 -2.98 7.80 21.98
N LYS A 160 -2.53 7.51 23.21
CA LYS A 160 -2.17 8.53 24.19
C LYS A 160 -0.82 9.10 23.82
#